data_AF-X0XEG4-F1
#
_entry.id   AF-X0XEG4-F1
#
_cell.length_a   1.000
_cell.length_b   1.000
_cell.length_c   1.000
_cell.angle_alpha   90.00
_cell.angle_beta   90.00
_cell.angle_gamma   90.00
#
_symmetry.space_group_name_H-M   'P 1'
#
loop_
_entity.id
_entity.type
_entity.pdbx_description
1 polymer ?
#
loop_
_entity_poly.entity_id
_entity_poly.type
_entity_poly.pdbx_seq_one_letter_code
_entity_poly.pdbx_strand_id
1 'polypeptide(L)'
;QARLRLQEAIDRAVQNAKALAAEVAAEKVIEPDQPTPTVKAFIQFPTDALPEPARSFVVKGAQAIGCDPSYIALPLLAAMASAIGNSRCIRLKPGWTEPAVIWTAIVGESGSLKTPAFKRVVKPIRDRQGEALKRHTEELTEYETAILRYERDLAAWKRSKSHTDDPPEKPPRPQADRYLVSDTTVEALAPILLENPRGVLLARDELAGWIGSFDRYSGGKSGADAAHWLSMHNGESLVVDRKTGAVRTIYVPSALVSVTG
;
A
#
# COMPACT_ATOMS: atom_id res chain seq x y z
N GLN A 1 16.88 30.26 -39.23
CA GLN A 1 15.40 30.40 -39.42
C GLN A 1 14.61 29.25 -38.80
N ALA A 2 14.92 27.97 -39.08
CA ALA A 2 14.20 26.82 -38.48
C ALA A 2 14.26 26.75 -36.94
N ARG A 3 15.43 27.03 -36.34
CA ARG A 3 15.62 27.05 -34.87
C ARG A 3 14.82 28.15 -34.16
N LEU A 4 14.61 29.28 -34.84
CA LEU A 4 13.78 30.39 -34.32
C LEU A 4 12.29 29.99 -34.31
N ARG A 5 11.81 29.37 -35.39
CA ARG A 5 10.43 28.88 -35.50
C ARG A 5 10.13 27.76 -34.49
N LEU A 6 11.11 26.90 -34.19
CA LEU A 6 10.97 25.88 -33.15
C LEU A 6 10.87 26.49 -31.76
N GLN A 7 11.68 27.52 -31.46
CA GLN A 7 11.61 28.21 -30.18
C GLN A 7 10.27 28.93 -30.00
N GLU A 8 9.77 29.61 -31.04
CA GLU A 8 8.45 30.25 -31.02
C GLU A 8 7.29 29.25 -30.83
N ALA A 9 7.40 28.05 -31.41
CA ALA A 9 6.41 26.99 -31.23
C ALA A 9 6.42 26.42 -29.80
N ILE A 10 7.61 26.24 -29.20
CA ILE A 10 7.77 25.81 -27.81
C ILE A 10 7.21 26.86 -26.87
N ASP A 11 7.54 28.14 -27.09
CA ASP A 11 7.07 29.23 -26.24
C ASP A 11 5.54 29.37 -26.30
N ARG A 12 4.93 29.20 -27.49
CA ARG A 12 3.46 29.13 -27.63
C ARG A 12 2.84 27.94 -26.90
N ALA A 13 3.45 26.76 -26.99
CA ALA A 13 2.94 25.57 -26.30
C ALA A 13 3.01 25.74 -24.77
N VAL A 14 4.10 26.33 -24.27
CA VAL A 14 4.27 26.64 -22.83
C VAL A 14 3.26 27.69 -22.37
N GLN A 15 2.99 28.72 -23.17
CA GLN A 15 1.97 29.72 -22.83
C GLN A 15 0.56 29.13 -22.83
N ASN A 16 0.23 28.29 -23.81
CA ASN A 16 -1.07 27.59 -23.85
C ASN A 16 -1.23 26.64 -22.66
N ALA A 17 -0.18 25.91 -22.28
CA ALA A 17 -0.20 25.04 -21.11
C ALA A 17 -0.34 25.82 -19.79
N LYS A 18 0.29 27.01 -19.69
CA LYS A 18 0.13 27.91 -18.53
C LYS A 18 -1.26 28.52 -18.47
N ALA A 19 -1.85 28.89 -19.61
CA ALA A 19 -3.22 29.38 -19.68
C ALA A 19 -4.21 28.29 -19.25
N LEU A 20 -4.05 27.06 -19.75
CA LEU A 20 -4.88 25.92 -19.37
C LEU A 20 -4.73 25.57 -17.87
N ALA A 21 -3.50 25.62 -17.33
CA ALA A 21 -3.25 25.41 -15.91
C ALA A 21 -3.84 26.52 -15.03
N ALA A 22 -3.89 27.77 -15.52
CA ALA A 22 -4.54 28.87 -14.83
C ALA A 22 -6.08 28.74 -14.88
N GLU A 23 -6.63 28.23 -15.97
CA GLU A 23 -8.06 27.93 -16.12
C GLU A 23 -8.49 26.80 -15.18
N VAL A 24 -7.69 25.72 -15.09
CA VAL A 24 -7.90 24.60 -14.16
C VAL A 24 -7.70 25.03 -12.70
N ALA A 25 -6.81 25.97 -12.42
CA ALA A 25 -6.62 26.53 -11.07
C ALA A 25 -7.71 27.55 -10.68
N ALA A 26 -8.42 28.14 -11.64
CA ALA A 26 -9.51 29.07 -11.42
C ALA A 26 -10.87 28.38 -11.19
N GLU A 27 -10.97 27.08 -11.42
CA GLU A 27 -12.21 26.32 -11.24
C GLU A 27 -12.27 25.62 -9.88
N LYS A 28 -12.72 26.37 -8.86
CA LYS A 28 -13.80 26.02 -7.91
C LYS A 28 -13.83 27.00 -6.75
N VAL A 29 -14.27 28.23 -7.03
CA VAL A 29 -15.17 28.90 -6.08
C VAL A 29 -16.54 28.28 -6.34
N ILE A 30 -17.03 27.48 -5.39
CA ILE A 30 -18.38 26.93 -5.49
C ILE A 30 -19.32 28.14 -5.36
N GLU A 31 -19.84 28.63 -6.47
CA GLU A 31 -20.92 29.61 -6.46
C GLU A 31 -22.10 29.00 -5.68
N PRO A 32 -22.69 29.73 -4.72
CA PRO A 32 -23.71 29.20 -3.80
C PRO A 32 -25.06 28.86 -4.46
N ASP A 33 -25.19 28.94 -5.79
CA ASP A 33 -26.45 28.77 -6.53
C ASP A 33 -26.51 27.47 -7.37
N GLN A 34 -25.53 26.56 -7.20
CA GLN A 34 -25.69 25.20 -7.74
C GLN A 34 -26.77 24.48 -6.91
N PRO A 35 -27.85 23.94 -7.54
CA PRO A 35 -28.86 23.19 -6.82
C PRO A 35 -28.16 22.10 -6.03
N THR A 36 -28.34 22.10 -4.71
CA THR A 36 -27.69 21.15 -3.81
C THR A 36 -27.92 19.77 -4.39
N PRO A 37 -26.87 19.00 -4.74
CA PRO A 37 -27.05 17.71 -5.37
C PRO A 37 -28.00 16.91 -4.48
N THR A 38 -29.13 16.46 -5.03
CA THR A 38 -30.12 15.68 -4.28
C THR A 38 -29.41 14.48 -3.67
N VAL A 39 -29.15 14.56 -2.37
CA VAL A 39 -28.53 13.47 -1.62
C VAL A 39 -29.53 12.33 -1.65
N LYS A 40 -29.15 11.21 -2.27
CA LYS A 40 -30.00 10.01 -2.28
C LYS A 40 -30.32 9.63 -0.83
N ALA A 41 -31.54 9.14 -0.60
CA ALA A 41 -31.93 8.63 0.70
C ALA A 41 -30.92 7.57 1.18
N PHE A 42 -30.57 7.62 2.46
CA PHE A 42 -29.66 6.66 3.06
C PHE A 42 -30.21 5.24 2.92
N ILE A 43 -29.34 4.31 2.51
CA ILE A 43 -29.62 2.88 2.47
C ILE A 43 -28.57 2.20 3.35
N GLN A 44 -29.03 1.28 4.21
CA GLN A 44 -28.14 0.52 5.08
C GLN A 44 -27.18 -0.36 4.27
N PHE A 45 -26.01 -0.64 4.83
CA PHE A 45 -25.05 -1.55 4.22
C PHE A 45 -25.67 -2.95 4.04
N PRO A 46 -25.60 -3.57 2.84
CA PRO A 46 -26.23 -4.85 2.54
C PRO A 46 -25.46 -6.01 3.17
N THR A 47 -25.63 -6.22 4.47
CA THR A 47 -24.93 -7.29 5.21
C THR A 47 -25.27 -8.69 4.68
N ASP A 48 -26.44 -8.86 4.05
CA ASP A 48 -26.90 -10.07 3.39
C ASP A 48 -26.17 -10.39 2.08
N ALA A 49 -25.42 -9.44 1.51
CA ALA A 49 -24.52 -9.71 0.39
C ALA A 49 -23.20 -10.38 0.82
N LEU A 50 -22.85 -10.33 2.12
CA LEU A 50 -21.64 -10.95 2.62
C LEU A 50 -21.83 -12.47 2.80
N PRO A 51 -20.82 -13.29 2.46
CA PRO A 51 -20.83 -14.72 2.76
C PRO A 51 -20.60 -14.97 4.26
N GLU A 52 -20.95 -16.15 4.74
CA GLU A 52 -20.48 -16.60 6.07
C GLU A 52 -19.02 -17.07 5.99
N PRO A 53 -18.20 -16.87 7.04
CA PRO A 53 -18.54 -16.31 8.35
C PRO A 53 -18.52 -14.77 8.44
N ALA A 54 -18.26 -14.06 7.34
CA ALA A 54 -18.08 -12.60 7.34
C ALA A 54 -19.36 -11.85 7.73
N ARG A 55 -20.52 -12.30 7.22
CA ARG A 55 -21.84 -11.76 7.59
C ARG A 55 -22.07 -11.80 9.10
N SER A 56 -21.94 -12.99 9.71
CA SER A 56 -22.15 -13.13 11.15
C SER A 56 -21.15 -12.31 11.96
N PHE A 57 -19.90 -12.20 11.51
CA PHE A 57 -18.90 -11.35 12.16
C PHE A 57 -19.30 -9.87 12.15
N VAL A 58 -19.76 -9.36 11.00
CA VAL A 58 -20.22 -7.97 10.85
C VAL A 58 -21.45 -7.71 11.71
N VAL A 59 -22.50 -8.51 11.56
CA VAL A 59 -23.78 -8.29 12.26
C VAL A 59 -23.60 -8.36 13.77
N LYS A 60 -22.95 -9.43 14.28
CA LYS A 60 -22.75 -9.61 15.73
C LYS A 60 -21.76 -8.59 16.29
N GLY A 61 -20.70 -8.26 15.53
CA GLY A 61 -19.74 -7.23 15.93
C GLY A 61 -20.40 -5.85 16.05
N ALA A 62 -21.25 -5.49 15.10
CA ALA A 62 -21.92 -4.20 15.06
C ALA A 62 -22.91 -4.07 16.22
N GLN A 63 -23.67 -5.13 16.49
CA GLN A 63 -24.55 -5.24 17.65
C GLN A 63 -23.81 -5.13 18.98
N ALA A 64 -22.66 -5.81 19.11
CA ALA A 64 -21.87 -5.79 20.35
C ALA A 64 -21.22 -4.43 20.63
N ILE A 65 -20.83 -3.70 19.59
CA ILE A 65 -20.22 -2.37 19.71
C ILE A 65 -21.29 -1.27 19.80
N GLY A 66 -22.47 -1.48 19.23
CA GLY A 66 -23.51 -0.46 19.08
C GLY A 66 -23.19 0.53 17.95
N CYS A 67 -22.65 0.05 16.83
CA CYS A 67 -22.27 0.88 15.68
C CYS A 67 -22.93 0.40 14.37
N ASP A 68 -22.86 1.22 13.32
CA ASP A 68 -23.37 0.83 12.00
C ASP A 68 -22.57 -0.36 11.43
N PRO A 69 -23.22 -1.38 10.84
CA PRO A 69 -22.53 -2.53 10.25
C PRO A 69 -21.42 -2.18 9.25
N SER A 70 -21.55 -1.06 8.53
CA SER A 70 -20.52 -0.57 7.60
C SER A 70 -19.18 -0.29 8.28
N TYR A 71 -19.17 0.12 9.56
CA TYR A 71 -17.94 0.40 10.31
C TYR A 71 -17.11 -0.86 10.58
N ILE A 72 -17.71 -2.04 10.43
CA ILE A 72 -17.03 -3.33 10.50
C ILE A 72 -16.86 -3.93 9.11
N ALA A 73 -17.90 -3.87 8.27
CA ALA A 73 -17.90 -4.49 6.95
C ALA A 73 -16.82 -3.93 6.02
N LEU A 74 -16.67 -2.60 5.99
CA LEU A 74 -15.70 -1.93 5.12
C LEU A 74 -14.25 -2.35 5.43
N PRO A 75 -13.73 -2.17 6.65
CA PRO A 75 -12.39 -2.62 7.00
C PRO A 75 -12.24 -4.14 6.86
N LEU A 76 -13.32 -4.91 7.04
CA LEU A 76 -13.27 -6.36 6.87
C LEU A 76 -13.04 -6.73 5.40
N LEU A 77 -13.66 -6.04 4.46
CA LEU A 77 -13.46 -6.26 3.03
C LEU A 77 -12.01 -5.97 2.62
N ALA A 78 -11.43 -4.84 3.05
CA ALA A 78 -10.03 -4.52 2.81
C ALA A 78 -9.07 -5.53 3.47
N ALA A 79 -9.39 -5.97 4.71
CA ALA A 79 -8.63 -6.98 5.42
C ALA A 79 -8.64 -8.34 4.70
N MET A 80 -9.82 -8.79 4.23
CA MET A 80 -9.95 -10.03 3.46
C MET A 80 -9.25 -9.92 2.10
N ALA A 81 -9.38 -8.79 1.40
CA ALA A 81 -8.67 -8.53 0.16
C ALA A 81 -7.15 -8.64 0.36
N SER A 82 -6.60 -7.97 1.37
CA SER A 82 -5.17 -8.09 1.71
C SER A 82 -4.75 -9.51 2.09
N ALA A 83 -5.61 -10.25 2.80
CA ALA A 83 -5.32 -11.62 3.18
C ALA A 83 -5.27 -12.54 1.96
N ILE A 84 -6.10 -12.32 0.93
CA ILE A 84 -6.01 -13.02 -0.35
C ILE A 84 -4.77 -12.54 -1.11
N GLY A 85 -4.66 -11.23 -1.28
CA GLY A 85 -3.56 -10.54 -1.94
C GLY A 85 -3.31 -11.10 -3.35
N ASN A 86 -2.04 -11.17 -3.72
CA ASN A 86 -1.63 -11.66 -5.04
C ASN A 86 -1.71 -13.20 -5.19
N SER A 87 -2.26 -13.90 -4.19
CA SER A 87 -2.34 -15.38 -4.20
C SER A 87 -3.41 -15.88 -5.16
N ARG A 88 -4.42 -15.04 -5.47
CA ARG A 88 -5.56 -15.32 -6.35
C ARG A 88 -5.94 -14.05 -7.10
N CYS A 89 -6.31 -14.21 -8.37
CA CYS A 89 -6.92 -13.16 -9.19
C CYS A 89 -8.20 -13.69 -9.84
N ILE A 90 -9.14 -12.80 -10.10
CA ILE A 90 -10.34 -13.12 -10.88
C ILE A 90 -10.03 -12.89 -12.34
N ARG A 91 -10.31 -13.87 -13.20
CA ARG A 91 -10.27 -13.70 -14.67
C ARG A 91 -11.67 -13.46 -15.18
N LEU A 92 -11.98 -12.22 -15.56
CA LEU A 92 -13.30 -11.86 -16.08
C LEU A 92 -13.49 -12.28 -17.53
N LYS A 93 -12.44 -12.13 -18.35
CA LYS A 93 -12.39 -12.54 -19.76
C LYS A 93 -10.94 -12.82 -20.17
N PRO A 94 -10.69 -13.46 -21.34
CA PRO A 94 -9.34 -13.65 -21.83
C PRO A 94 -8.56 -12.33 -21.85
N GLY A 95 -7.37 -12.30 -21.26
CA GLY A 95 -6.52 -11.11 -21.16
C GLY A 95 -6.90 -10.10 -20.07
N TRP A 96 -7.97 -10.32 -19.30
CA TRP A 96 -8.35 -9.44 -18.20
C TRP A 96 -8.38 -10.21 -16.88
N THR A 97 -7.48 -9.83 -15.97
CA THR A 97 -7.44 -10.32 -14.60
C THR A 97 -7.49 -9.16 -13.61
N GLU A 98 -8.20 -9.35 -12.50
CA GLU A 98 -8.28 -8.39 -11.40
C GLU A 98 -7.70 -9.03 -10.12
N PRO A 99 -6.77 -8.35 -9.42
CA PRO A 99 -6.26 -8.82 -8.13
C PRO A 99 -7.28 -8.61 -7.01
N ALA A 100 -7.05 -9.26 -5.87
CA ALA A 100 -7.83 -9.01 -4.66
C ALA A 100 -7.29 -7.76 -3.93
N VAL A 101 -7.68 -6.57 -4.40
CA VAL A 101 -7.36 -5.29 -3.75
C VAL A 101 -8.63 -4.49 -3.52
N ILE A 102 -8.84 -4.06 -2.29
CA ILE A 102 -9.99 -3.23 -1.92
C ILE A 102 -9.51 -2.07 -1.06
N TRP A 103 -9.95 -0.86 -1.41
CA TRP A 103 -9.75 0.34 -0.61
C TRP A 103 -11.08 0.77 0.01
N THR A 104 -11.10 0.98 1.31
CA THR A 104 -12.28 1.42 2.04
C THR A 104 -11.98 2.61 2.93
N ALA A 105 -12.93 3.54 3.00
CA ALA A 105 -12.88 4.69 3.90
C ALA A 105 -14.17 4.77 4.71
N ILE A 106 -14.07 4.85 6.03
CA ILE A 106 -15.18 5.08 6.95
C ILE A 106 -15.24 6.57 7.28
N VAL A 107 -16.33 7.21 6.86
CA VAL A 107 -16.63 8.59 7.25
C VAL A 107 -17.75 8.58 8.26
N GLY A 108 -17.54 9.28 9.37
CA GLY A 108 -18.51 9.42 10.45
C GLY A 108 -18.08 10.49 11.42
N GLU A 109 -19.03 11.03 12.17
CA GLU A 109 -18.80 12.08 13.15
C GLU A 109 -17.80 11.64 14.24
N SER A 110 -17.19 12.62 14.92
CA SER A 110 -16.36 12.31 16.08
C SER A 110 -17.18 11.60 17.16
N GLY A 111 -16.61 10.58 17.80
CA GLY A 111 -17.32 9.78 18.80
C GLY A 111 -18.25 8.69 18.26
N SER A 112 -18.37 8.52 16.94
CA SER A 112 -19.26 7.51 16.31
C SER A 112 -18.80 6.05 16.42
N LEU A 113 -17.90 5.70 17.36
CA LEU A 113 -17.42 4.34 17.60
C LEU A 113 -16.70 3.66 16.39
N LYS A 114 -16.22 4.45 15.42
CA LYS A 114 -15.37 3.98 14.29
C LYS A 114 -14.13 3.25 14.80
N THR A 115 -13.40 3.86 15.73
CA THR A 115 -12.16 3.32 16.26
C THR A 115 -12.31 1.94 16.93
N PRO A 116 -13.29 1.72 17.85
CA PRO A 116 -13.59 0.37 18.34
C PRO A 116 -13.88 -0.66 17.24
N ALA A 117 -14.72 -0.31 16.26
CA ALA A 117 -15.09 -1.19 15.15
C ALA A 117 -13.87 -1.55 14.28
N PHE A 118 -13.09 -0.53 13.90
CA PHE A 118 -11.85 -0.68 13.15
C PHE A 118 -10.83 -1.57 13.87
N LYS A 119 -10.60 -1.31 15.17
CA LYS A 119 -9.67 -2.10 15.99
C LYS A 119 -10.10 -3.55 16.11
N ARG A 120 -11.41 -3.83 16.19
CA ARG A 120 -11.96 -5.19 16.25
C ARG A 120 -11.61 -5.98 15.00
N VAL A 121 -11.72 -5.36 13.82
CA VAL A 121 -11.45 -5.99 12.52
C VAL A 121 -9.95 -6.18 12.28
N VAL A 122 -9.12 -5.18 12.59
CA VAL A 122 -7.68 -5.22 12.31
C VAL A 122 -6.91 -6.07 13.33
N LYS A 123 -7.50 -6.35 14.51
CA LYS A 123 -6.84 -7.11 15.60
C LYS A 123 -6.21 -8.44 15.13
N PRO A 124 -6.91 -9.35 14.43
CA PRO A 124 -6.30 -10.62 14.00
C PRO A 124 -5.08 -10.44 13.09
N ILE A 125 -5.10 -9.42 12.22
CA ILE A 125 -3.95 -9.10 11.35
C ILE A 125 -2.79 -8.57 12.19
N ARG A 126 -3.07 -7.70 13.17
CA ARG A 126 -2.07 -7.18 14.10
C ARG A 126 -1.44 -8.28 14.95
N ASP A 127 -2.24 -9.23 15.43
CA ASP A 127 -1.76 -10.38 16.21
C ASP A 127 -0.81 -11.24 15.35
N ARG A 128 -1.19 -11.57 14.11
CA ARG A 128 -0.32 -12.28 13.15
C ARG A 128 0.95 -11.51 12.81
N GLN A 129 0.87 -10.19 12.67
CA GLN A 129 2.03 -9.33 12.46
C GLN A 129 3.00 -9.40 13.65
N GLY A 130 2.47 -9.41 14.88
CA GLY A 130 3.26 -9.57 16.10
C GLY A 130 4.00 -10.91 16.15
N GLU A 131 3.30 -12.00 15.85
CA GLU A 131 3.89 -13.35 15.77
C GLU A 131 4.99 -13.44 14.70
N ALA A 132 4.75 -12.88 13.52
CA ALA A 132 5.73 -12.82 12.44
C ALA A 132 6.99 -12.04 12.83
N LEU A 133 6.85 -10.87 13.46
CA LEU A 133 8.00 -10.08 13.89
C LEU A 133 8.78 -10.77 15.01
N LYS A 134 8.09 -11.49 15.90
CA LYS A 134 8.73 -12.30 16.93
C LYS A 134 9.59 -13.40 16.29
N ARG A 135 9.02 -14.19 15.38
CA ARG A 135 9.75 -15.24 14.65
C ARG A 135 10.95 -14.67 13.90
N HIS A 136 10.75 -13.55 13.21
CA HIS A 136 11.82 -12.87 12.50
C HIS A 136 12.96 -12.42 13.42
N THR A 137 12.65 -11.98 14.64
CA THR A 137 13.67 -11.61 15.64
C THR A 137 14.50 -12.82 16.08
N GLU A 138 13.85 -13.96 16.25
CA GLU A 138 14.53 -15.24 16.57
C GLU A 138 15.43 -15.68 15.39
N GLU A 139 14.92 -15.66 14.17
CA GLU A 139 15.66 -15.97 12.94
C GLU A 139 16.86 -15.02 12.72
N LEU A 140 16.72 -13.73 13.05
CA LEU A 140 17.82 -12.78 12.97
C LEU A 140 18.96 -13.13 13.94
N THR A 141 18.63 -13.59 15.14
CA THR A 141 19.63 -14.01 16.13
C THR A 141 20.41 -15.24 15.65
N GLU A 142 19.71 -16.20 15.03
CA GLU A 142 20.33 -17.38 14.41
C GLU A 142 21.20 -16.98 13.22
N TYR A 143 20.71 -16.07 12.38
CA TYR A 143 21.43 -15.53 11.23
C TYR A 143 22.72 -14.79 11.64
N GLU A 144 22.69 -13.99 12.70
CA GLU A 144 23.90 -13.32 13.22
C GLU A 144 24.97 -14.34 13.63
N THR A 145 24.56 -15.42 14.29
CA THR A 145 25.46 -16.53 14.64
C THR A 145 26.00 -17.24 13.40
N ALA A 146 25.15 -17.49 12.40
CA ALA A 146 25.54 -18.11 11.14
C ALA A 146 26.51 -17.24 10.34
N ILE A 147 26.32 -15.91 10.35
CA ILE A 147 27.22 -14.96 9.69
C ILE A 147 28.61 -14.97 10.32
N LEU A 148 28.72 -15.00 11.65
CA LEU A 148 30.01 -15.07 12.33
C LEU A 148 30.78 -16.36 11.95
N ARG A 149 30.07 -17.49 11.82
CA ARG A 149 30.66 -18.76 11.35
C ARG A 149 31.10 -18.66 9.90
N TYR A 150 30.24 -18.13 9.03
CA TYR A 150 30.55 -17.88 7.63
C TYR A 150 31.79 -16.98 7.46
N GLU A 151 31.91 -15.90 8.21
CA GLU A 151 33.06 -14.99 8.14
C GLU A 151 34.36 -15.67 8.57
N ARG A 152 34.32 -16.48 9.64
CA ARG A 152 35.45 -17.31 10.07
C ARG A 152 35.87 -18.31 8.98
N ASP A 153 34.90 -19.03 8.42
CA ASP A 153 35.15 -20.09 7.44
C ASP A 153 35.63 -19.49 6.11
N LEU A 154 35.09 -18.35 5.71
CA LEU A 154 35.55 -17.60 4.53
C LEU A 154 36.98 -17.09 4.72
N ALA A 155 37.33 -16.60 5.91
CA ALA A 155 38.70 -16.18 6.20
C ALA A 155 39.68 -17.36 6.18
N ALA A 156 39.26 -18.55 6.65
CA ALA A 156 40.06 -19.77 6.59
C ALA A 156 40.25 -20.24 5.14
N TRP A 157 39.17 -20.29 4.36
CA TRP A 157 39.20 -20.64 2.93
C TRP A 157 40.14 -19.74 2.13
N LYS A 158 40.04 -18.41 2.32
CA LYS A 158 40.94 -17.42 1.67
C LYS A 158 42.42 -17.59 2.01
N ARG A 159 42.75 -18.15 3.18
CA ARG A 159 44.14 -18.43 3.60
C ARG A 159 44.66 -19.78 3.10
N SER A 160 43.77 -20.67 2.65
CA SER A 160 44.16 -21.98 2.13
C SER A 160 44.88 -21.82 0.78
N LYS A 161 46.00 -22.53 0.62
CA LYS A 161 46.79 -22.49 -0.63
C LYS A 161 46.23 -23.40 -1.73
N SER A 162 45.31 -24.29 -1.38
CA SER A 162 44.62 -25.21 -2.28
C SER A 162 43.13 -24.84 -2.26
N HIS A 163 42.65 -24.14 -3.29
CA HIS A 163 41.22 -23.85 -3.46
C HIS A 163 40.53 -25.06 -4.10
N THR A 164 40.71 -26.23 -3.50
CA THR A 164 40.11 -27.49 -3.97
C THR A 164 38.64 -27.61 -3.59
N ASP A 165 38.21 -26.87 -2.57
CA ASP A 165 36.81 -26.81 -2.13
C ASP A 165 36.18 -25.47 -2.50
N ASP A 166 34.86 -25.47 -2.73
CA ASP A 166 34.09 -24.26 -3.01
C ASP A 166 34.11 -23.27 -1.83
N PRO A 167 34.01 -21.95 -2.08
CA PRO A 167 33.91 -20.97 -1.01
C PRO A 167 32.66 -21.25 -0.16
N PRO A 168 32.71 -21.00 1.16
CA PRO A 168 31.55 -21.17 2.00
C PRO A 168 30.41 -20.28 1.48
N GLU A 169 29.18 -20.78 1.56
CA GLU A 169 27.99 -20.04 1.12
C GLU A 169 27.54 -19.06 2.21
N LYS A 170 27.23 -17.83 1.80
CA LYS A 170 26.70 -16.83 2.73
C LYS A 170 25.28 -17.22 3.14
N PRO A 171 24.96 -17.31 4.45
CA PRO A 171 23.61 -17.61 4.86
C PRO A 171 22.64 -16.54 4.33
N PRO A 172 21.42 -16.92 3.91
CA PRO A 172 20.43 -15.96 3.46
C PRO A 172 19.96 -15.13 4.65
N ARG A 173 19.79 -13.82 4.44
CA ARG A 173 19.19 -12.96 5.47
C ARG A 173 17.72 -13.33 5.63
N PRO A 174 17.21 -13.55 6.86
CA PRO A 174 15.80 -13.80 7.06
C PRO A 174 14.98 -12.58 6.62
N GLN A 175 13.78 -12.82 6.10
CA GLN A 175 12.84 -11.79 5.67
C GLN A 175 11.66 -11.76 6.64
N ALA A 176 11.18 -10.56 6.97
CA ALA A 176 10.04 -10.42 7.85
C ALA A 176 8.74 -10.55 7.07
N ASP A 177 7.86 -11.45 7.49
CA ASP A 177 6.48 -11.44 7.03
C ASP A 177 5.81 -10.12 7.50
N ARG A 178 5.34 -9.33 6.55
CA ARG A 178 4.60 -8.08 6.78
C ARG A 178 3.19 -8.25 6.25
N TYR A 179 2.22 -8.05 7.14
CA TYR A 179 0.80 -8.05 6.84
C TYR A 179 0.18 -6.65 6.95
N LEU A 180 0.78 -5.78 7.78
CA LEU A 180 0.24 -4.48 8.13
C LEU A 180 1.28 -3.36 7.97
N VAL A 181 0.84 -2.25 7.37
CA VAL A 181 1.54 -0.96 7.36
C VAL A 181 0.57 0.13 7.82
N SER A 182 1.08 1.21 8.39
CA SER A 182 0.26 2.32 8.86
C SER A 182 0.81 3.65 8.35
N ASP A 183 2.07 3.96 8.66
CA ASP A 183 2.77 5.15 8.17
C ASP A 183 3.95 4.74 7.29
N THR A 184 3.83 4.93 5.98
CA THR A 184 4.90 4.61 5.04
C THR A 184 4.86 5.55 3.85
N THR A 185 6.03 5.94 3.35
CA THR A 185 6.17 6.52 2.02
C THR A 185 6.21 5.41 0.96
N VAL A 186 6.04 5.75 -0.31
CA VAL A 186 6.14 4.79 -1.42
C VAL A 186 7.53 4.12 -1.44
N GLU A 187 8.58 4.86 -1.14
CA GLU A 187 9.95 4.35 -1.16
C GLU A 187 10.28 3.43 0.02
N ALA A 188 9.64 3.64 1.17
CA ALA A 188 9.73 2.72 2.30
C ALA A 188 8.86 1.47 2.08
N LEU A 189 7.78 1.60 1.32
CA LEU A 189 6.85 0.51 1.00
C LEU A 189 7.37 -0.43 -0.09
N ALA A 190 8.11 0.08 -1.08
CA ALA A 190 8.70 -0.73 -2.15
C ALA A 190 9.53 -1.94 -1.67
N PRO A 191 10.50 -1.82 -0.75
CA PRO A 191 11.22 -2.99 -0.24
C PRO A 191 10.32 -3.95 0.55
N ILE A 192 9.32 -3.43 1.29
CA ILE A 192 8.36 -4.27 2.01
C ILE A 192 7.57 -5.13 1.02
N LEU A 193 7.07 -4.54 -0.07
CA LEU A 193 6.31 -5.26 -1.10
C LEU A 193 7.18 -6.24 -1.90
N LEU A 194 8.47 -5.94 -2.09
CA LEU A 194 9.40 -6.87 -2.72
C LEU A 194 9.58 -8.15 -1.88
N GLU A 195 9.68 -7.99 -0.56
CA GLU A 195 9.80 -9.12 0.39
C GLU A 195 8.44 -9.80 0.66
N ASN A 196 7.32 -9.11 0.37
CA ASN A 196 5.97 -9.59 0.64
C ASN A 196 5.13 -9.62 -0.64
N PRO A 197 5.34 -10.61 -1.54
CA PRO A 197 4.74 -10.65 -2.87
C PRO A 197 3.21 -10.83 -2.85
N ARG A 198 2.63 -11.20 -1.71
CA ARG A 198 1.17 -11.22 -1.52
C ARG A 198 0.58 -9.81 -1.39
N GLY A 199 1.38 -8.81 -1.06
CA GLY A 199 0.91 -7.46 -0.72
C GLY A 199 0.64 -7.29 0.77
N VAL A 200 0.26 -6.07 1.16
CA VAL A 200 0.03 -5.68 2.56
C VAL A 200 -1.27 -4.90 2.73
N LEU A 201 -1.76 -4.81 3.97
CA LEU A 201 -2.84 -3.92 4.35
C LEU A 201 -2.26 -2.61 4.88
N LEU A 202 -2.61 -1.48 4.28
CA LEU A 202 -2.48 -0.18 4.91
C LEU A 202 -3.71 0.07 5.79
N ALA A 203 -3.52 0.04 7.11
CA ALA A 203 -4.60 0.27 8.06
C ALA A 203 -4.28 1.50 8.92
N ARG A 204 -5.10 2.54 8.80
CA ARG A 204 -5.04 3.74 9.65
C ARG A 204 -6.43 4.07 10.17
N ASP A 205 -6.57 4.41 11.44
CA ASP A 205 -7.87 4.83 11.99
C ASP A 205 -8.26 6.25 11.52
N GLU A 206 -7.27 7.02 11.04
CA GLU A 206 -7.45 8.34 10.42
C GLU A 206 -6.85 8.34 9.02
N LEU A 207 -7.68 8.03 8.03
CA LEU A 207 -7.23 7.99 6.63
C LEU A 207 -6.82 9.37 6.07
N ALA A 208 -7.31 10.46 6.66
CA ALA A 208 -6.96 11.83 6.26
C ALA A 208 -5.44 12.06 6.28
N GLY A 209 -4.71 11.46 7.22
CA GLY A 209 -3.25 11.57 7.29
C GLY A 209 -2.53 10.89 6.12
N TRP A 210 -3.11 9.82 5.56
CA TRP A 210 -2.60 9.14 4.36
C TRP A 210 -2.90 9.95 3.10
N ILE A 211 -4.13 10.43 2.93
CA ILE A 211 -4.49 11.31 1.79
C ILE A 211 -3.62 12.57 1.81
N GLY A 212 -3.46 13.20 2.97
CA GLY A 212 -2.58 14.37 3.16
C GLY A 212 -1.08 14.08 3.13
N SER A 213 -0.67 12.83 2.91
CA SER A 213 0.74 12.51 2.63
C SER A 213 1.08 12.54 1.15
N PHE A 214 0.09 12.56 0.26
CA PHE A 214 0.34 12.61 -1.17
C PHE A 214 1.00 13.95 -1.52
N ASP A 215 2.08 13.88 -2.29
CA ASP A 215 2.74 15.02 -2.90
C ASP A 215 3.38 16.00 -1.89
N ARG A 216 3.47 15.59 -0.61
CA ARG A 216 3.99 16.39 0.52
C ARG A 216 5.42 16.91 0.27
N TYR A 217 6.20 16.19 -0.54
CA TYR A 217 7.59 16.54 -0.87
C TYR A 217 7.76 17.26 -2.22
N SER A 218 6.69 17.50 -2.97
CA SER A 218 6.76 18.04 -4.33
C SER A 218 6.41 19.52 -4.49
N GLY A 219 6.02 20.19 -3.41
CA GLY A 219 5.51 21.56 -3.48
C GLY A 219 4.18 21.67 -4.23
N GLY A 220 3.33 20.64 -4.15
CA GLY A 220 1.97 20.64 -4.72
C GLY A 220 1.91 20.47 -6.24
N LYS A 221 2.98 19.96 -6.87
CA LYS A 221 3.10 19.88 -8.34
C LYS A 221 3.29 18.48 -8.93
N SER A 222 3.37 17.42 -8.14
CA SER A 222 3.59 16.09 -8.73
C SER A 222 2.67 15.02 -8.17
N GLY A 223 1.64 14.62 -8.92
CA GLY A 223 0.82 13.42 -8.64
C GLY A 223 1.55 12.09 -8.82
N ALA A 224 2.86 12.06 -8.55
CA ALA A 224 3.68 10.86 -8.64
C ALA A 224 3.30 9.84 -7.56
N ASP A 225 3.01 10.30 -6.33
CA ASP A 225 2.55 9.42 -5.26
C ASP A 225 1.19 8.81 -5.61
N ALA A 226 0.25 9.63 -6.08
CA ALA A 226 -1.07 9.16 -6.50
C ALA A 226 -0.97 8.11 -7.62
N ALA A 227 -0.10 8.31 -8.62
CA ALA A 227 0.14 7.32 -9.68
C ALA A 227 0.71 6.00 -9.14
N HIS A 228 1.62 6.06 -8.17
CA HIS A 228 2.13 4.86 -7.49
C HIS A 228 1.03 4.13 -6.72
N TRP A 229 0.19 4.85 -5.97
CA TRP A 229 -0.94 4.25 -5.26
C TRP A 229 -1.95 3.62 -6.23
N LEU A 230 -2.24 4.24 -7.37
CA LEU A 230 -3.09 3.64 -8.41
C LEU A 230 -2.47 2.38 -9.01
N SER A 231 -1.15 2.37 -9.24
CA SER A 231 -0.43 1.17 -9.69
C SER A 231 -0.58 0.04 -8.66
N MET A 232 -0.49 0.37 -7.36
CA MET A 232 -0.66 -0.60 -6.27
C MET A 232 -2.11 -1.10 -6.14
N HIS A 233 -3.09 -0.28 -6.49
CA HIS A 233 -4.49 -0.69 -6.54
C HIS A 233 -4.72 -1.74 -7.62
N ASN A 234 -4.08 -1.56 -8.79
CA ASN A 234 -4.19 -2.46 -9.94
C ASN A 234 -3.28 -3.70 -9.85
N GLY A 235 -2.41 -3.78 -8.85
CA GLY A 235 -1.43 -4.87 -8.73
C GLY A 235 -0.29 -4.81 -9.75
N GLU A 236 -0.04 -3.64 -10.33
CA GLU A 236 0.98 -3.42 -11.35
C GLU A 236 2.40 -3.47 -10.76
N SER A 237 3.40 -3.55 -11.63
CA SER A 237 4.79 -3.48 -11.19
C SER A 237 5.15 -2.07 -10.72
N LEU A 238 5.99 -1.98 -9.69
CA LEU A 238 6.49 -0.73 -9.16
C LEU A 238 8.01 -0.66 -9.33
N VAL A 239 8.51 0.41 -9.93
CA VAL A 239 9.94 0.74 -9.97
C VAL A 239 10.18 1.96 -9.09
N VAL A 240 11.08 1.83 -8.11
CA VAL A 240 11.52 2.94 -7.27
C VAL A 240 13.03 3.08 -7.36
N ASP A 241 13.47 4.20 -7.91
CA ASP A 241 14.89 4.59 -7.93
C ASP A 241 15.22 5.44 -6.71
N ARG A 242 16.31 5.08 -6.03
CA ARG A 242 16.83 5.80 -4.87
C ARG A 242 18.20 6.36 -5.15
N LYS A 243 18.41 7.62 -4.75
CA LYS A 243 19.70 8.30 -4.83
C LYS A 243 20.73 7.74 -3.84
N THR A 244 20.27 7.14 -2.74
CA THR A 244 21.09 6.64 -1.63
C THR A 244 20.68 5.20 -1.25
N GLY A 245 21.64 4.37 -0.86
CA GLY A 245 21.44 2.95 -0.52
C GLY A 245 22.30 2.00 -1.35
N ALA A 246 22.46 0.76 -0.86
CA ALA A 246 23.22 -0.29 -1.57
C ALA A 246 22.50 -0.77 -2.86
N VAL A 247 21.17 -0.75 -2.84
CA VAL A 247 20.31 -1.05 -3.99
C VAL A 247 19.76 0.27 -4.53
N ARG A 248 20.15 0.64 -5.75
CA ARG A 248 19.77 1.91 -6.39
C ARG A 248 18.38 1.88 -7.02
N THR A 249 17.93 0.70 -7.42
CA THR A 249 16.64 0.50 -8.09
C THR A 249 15.95 -0.70 -7.48
N ILE A 250 14.73 -0.49 -6.98
CA ILE A 250 13.87 -1.54 -6.45
C ILE A 250 12.78 -1.79 -7.49
N TYR A 251 12.75 -3.00 -8.05
CA TYR A 251 11.69 -3.46 -8.93
C TYR A 251 10.80 -4.45 -8.17
N VAL A 252 9.55 -4.06 -7.93
CA VAL A 252 8.50 -4.92 -7.39
C VAL A 252 7.69 -5.44 -8.58
N PRO A 253 7.70 -6.74 -8.89
CA PRO A 253 7.00 -7.27 -10.07
C PRO A 253 5.49 -7.07 -10.02
N SER A 254 4.90 -7.09 -8.83
CA SER A 254 3.47 -6.88 -8.60
C SER A 254 3.28 -6.31 -7.21
N ALA A 255 2.93 -5.02 -7.15
CA ALA A 255 2.76 -4.27 -5.93
C ALA A 255 1.27 -4.24 -5.56
N LEU A 256 0.87 -4.86 -4.45
CA LEU A 256 -0.53 -4.87 -4.00
C LEU A 256 -0.64 -4.26 -2.62
N VAL A 257 -1.53 -3.27 -2.48
CA VAL A 257 -1.87 -2.69 -1.19
C VAL A 257 -3.37 -2.49 -1.09
N SER A 258 -4.00 -3.19 -0.16
CA SER A 258 -5.36 -2.85 0.26
C SER A 258 -5.30 -1.74 1.30
N VAL A 259 -6.30 -0.87 1.33
CA VAL A 259 -6.32 0.31 2.20
C VAL A 259 -7.59 0.31 3.03
N THR A 260 -7.47 0.60 4.32
CA THR A 260 -8.63 0.86 5.16
C THR A 260 -8.34 1.98 6.16
N GLY A 261 -9.33 2.84 6.36
CA GLY A 261 -9.34 3.82 7.44
C GLY A 261 -10.53 4.74 7.48
#